data_AF-A0A6V7Q1T0-F1
#
_entry.id   AF-A0A6V7Q1T0-F1
#
_cell.length_a   1.000
_cell.length_b   1.000
_cell.length_c   1.000
_cell.angle_alpha   90.00
_cell.angle_beta   90.00
_cell.angle_gamma   90.00
#
_symmetry.space_group_name_H-M   'P 1'
#
loop_
_entity.id
_entity.type
_entity.pdbx_description
1 polymer ?
#
loop_
_entity_poly.entity_id
_entity_poly.type
_entity_poly.pdbx_seq_one_letter_code
_entity_poly.pdbx_strand_id
1 'polypeptide(L)'
;MAEAPDLASMYHTKLREAYDKEEKLKDPEIVKQSEEKLCRLLDDAELQLDQTKYLVGDEFTLADAMFVPILVRITLLDLEEEYITCRPKMEEYYKLVKRRPSYEVVIGKYFRGWRKYRTHLKTLCFLSVRSMFGRY
;
A
#
# COMPACT_ATOMS: atom_id res chain seq x y z
N MET A 1 24.07 -6.39 -18.37
CA MET A 1 23.88 -6.54 -19.83
C MET A 1 24.90 -7.48 -20.48
N ALA A 2 26.14 -7.55 -20.00
CA ALA A 2 27.13 -8.49 -20.54
C ALA A 2 26.75 -9.98 -20.35
N GLU A 3 26.02 -10.31 -19.29
CA GLU A 3 25.62 -11.71 -18.98
C GLU A 3 24.35 -12.19 -19.72
N ALA A 4 23.50 -11.27 -20.17
CA ALA A 4 22.24 -11.58 -20.88
C ALA A 4 21.90 -10.44 -21.87
N PRO A 5 22.56 -10.42 -23.05
CA PRO A 5 22.44 -9.32 -24.01
C PRO A 5 21.09 -9.31 -24.76
N ASP A 6 20.45 -10.46 -24.89
CA ASP A 6 19.11 -10.64 -25.48
C ASP A 6 18.02 -9.89 -24.70
N LEU A 7 18.16 -9.81 -23.37
CA LEU A 7 17.23 -9.08 -22.49
C LEU A 7 17.50 -7.58 -22.43
N ALA A 8 18.58 -7.08 -23.06
CA ALA A 8 18.98 -5.68 -22.95
C ALA A 8 17.87 -4.71 -23.41
N SER A 9 17.25 -5.01 -24.56
CA SER A 9 16.15 -4.19 -25.08
C SER A 9 14.94 -4.19 -24.14
N MET A 10 14.52 -5.35 -23.64
CA MET A 10 13.40 -5.46 -22.70
C MET A 10 13.68 -4.70 -21.39
N TYR A 11 14.91 -4.79 -20.89
CA TYR A 11 15.32 -4.05 -19.70
C TYR A 11 15.25 -2.54 -19.90
N HIS A 12 15.72 -2.02 -21.04
CA HIS A 12 15.59 -0.60 -21.37
C HIS A 12 14.12 -0.14 -21.48
N THR A 13 13.26 -0.96 -22.07
CA THR A 13 11.82 -0.68 -22.13
C THR A 13 11.21 -0.62 -20.73
N LYS A 14 11.51 -1.60 -19.87
CA LYS A 14 11.01 -1.64 -18.49
C LYS A 14 11.54 -0.49 -17.64
N LEU A 15 12.80 -0.09 -17.85
CA LEU A 15 13.36 1.11 -17.22
C LEU A 15 12.60 2.36 -17.65
N ARG A 16 12.36 2.53 -18.94
CA ARG A 16 11.58 3.68 -19.45
C ARG A 16 10.18 3.71 -18.86
N GLU A 17 9.46 2.58 -18.88
CA GLU A 17 8.14 2.46 -18.26
C GLU A 17 8.16 2.84 -16.78
N ALA A 18 9.20 2.44 -16.04
CA ALA A 18 9.35 2.78 -14.63
C ALA A 18 9.57 4.29 -14.43
N TYR A 19 10.41 4.92 -15.26
CA TYR A 19 10.66 6.37 -15.20
C TYR A 19 9.42 7.19 -15.60
N ASP A 20 8.75 6.82 -16.69
CA ASP A 20 7.52 7.47 -17.13
C ASP A 20 6.43 7.37 -16.06
N LYS A 21 6.36 6.22 -15.38
CA LYS A 21 5.44 6.03 -14.25
C LYS A 21 5.81 6.92 -13.07
N GLU A 22 7.09 6.99 -12.69
CA GLU A 22 7.56 7.89 -11.63
C GLU A 22 7.25 9.35 -11.93
N GLU A 23 7.41 9.79 -13.17
CA GLU A 23 7.06 11.15 -13.61
C GLU A 23 5.55 11.41 -13.50
N LYS A 24 4.72 10.49 -13.99
CA LYS A 24 3.25 10.59 -13.86
C LYS A 24 2.78 10.67 -12.41
N LEU A 25 3.46 10.00 -11.49
CA LEU A 25 3.12 10.05 -10.07
C LEU A 25 3.42 11.41 -9.41
N LYS A 26 4.12 12.32 -10.11
CA LYS A 26 4.30 13.72 -9.67
C LYS A 26 3.16 14.63 -10.10
N ASP A 27 2.31 14.18 -11.03
CA ASP A 27 1.15 14.96 -11.48
C ASP A 27 0.09 14.97 -10.36
N PRO A 28 -0.22 16.15 -9.79
CA PRO A 28 -1.18 16.24 -8.69
C PRO A 28 -2.58 15.75 -9.08
N GLU A 29 -2.98 15.87 -10.35
CA GLU A 29 -4.28 15.39 -10.81
C GLU A 29 -4.33 13.86 -10.84
N ILE A 30 -3.23 13.20 -11.23
CA ILE A 30 -3.13 11.73 -11.19
C ILE A 30 -3.17 11.21 -9.74
N VAL A 31 -2.50 11.92 -8.82
CA VAL A 31 -2.54 11.58 -7.39
C VAL A 31 -3.96 11.69 -6.86
N LYS A 32 -4.63 12.82 -7.10
CA LYS A 32 -6.01 13.05 -6.69
C LYS A 32 -6.96 11.99 -7.23
N GLN A 33 -6.88 11.64 -8.50
CA GLN A 33 -7.70 10.57 -9.09
C GLN A 33 -7.44 9.20 -8.47
N SER A 34 -6.20 8.96 -8.02
CA SER A 34 -5.84 7.72 -7.31
C SER A 34 -6.41 7.69 -5.90
N GLU A 35 -6.39 8.82 -5.18
CA GLU A 35 -7.03 8.99 -3.89
C GLU A 35 -8.55 8.80 -3.98
N GLU A 36 -9.20 9.38 -5.00
CA GLU A 36 -10.64 9.18 -5.25
C GLU A 36 -10.99 7.70 -5.49
N LYS A 37 -10.15 6.97 -6.24
CA LYS A 37 -10.33 5.52 -6.45
C LYS A 37 -10.13 4.74 -5.17
N LEU A 38 -9.16 5.12 -4.34
CA LEU A 38 -8.93 4.51 -3.04
C LEU A 38 -10.16 4.72 -2.14
N CYS A 39 -10.67 5.95 -2.04
CA CYS A 39 -11.87 6.26 -1.27
C CYS A 39 -13.05 5.38 -1.69
N ARG A 40 -13.34 5.28 -2.99
CA ARG A 40 -14.42 4.41 -3.50
C ARG A 40 -14.24 2.96 -3.10
N LEU A 41 -13.03 2.41 -3.25
CA LEU A 41 -12.74 1.03 -2.86
C LEU A 41 -12.95 0.79 -1.37
N LEU A 42 -12.60 1.76 -0.52
CA LEU A 42 -12.80 1.68 0.92
C LEU A 42 -14.28 1.87 1.31
N ASP A 43 -15.02 2.70 0.58
CA ASP A 43 -16.47 2.87 0.76
C ASP A 43 -17.23 1.58 0.39
N ASP A 44 -16.84 0.94 -0.71
CA ASP A 44 -17.40 -0.36 -1.11
C ASP A 44 -17.12 -1.44 -0.05
N ALA A 45 -15.90 -1.45 0.51
CA ALA A 45 -15.54 -2.35 1.59
C ALA A 45 -16.34 -2.07 2.87
N GLU A 46 -16.55 -0.80 3.24
CA GLU A 46 -17.40 -0.41 4.38
C GLU A 46 -18.82 -0.92 4.22
N LEU A 47 -19.43 -0.72 3.04
CA LEU A 47 -20.78 -1.19 2.74
C LEU A 47 -20.89 -2.72 2.87
N GLN A 48 -19.90 -3.45 2.38
CA GLN A 48 -19.87 -4.90 2.46
C GLN A 48 -19.68 -5.39 3.91
N LEU A 49 -18.83 -4.71 4.69
CA LEU A 49 -18.54 -5.04 6.09
C LEU A 49 -19.68 -4.64 7.04
N ASP A 50 -20.61 -3.79 6.60
CA ASP A 50 -21.86 -3.58 7.34
C ASP A 50 -22.77 -4.82 7.32
N GLN A 51 -22.69 -5.60 6.24
CA GLN A 51 -23.53 -6.78 6.03
C GLN A 51 -22.90 -8.08 6.54
N THR A 52 -21.57 -8.15 6.52
CA THR A 52 -20.81 -9.39 6.74
C THR A 52 -19.58 -9.14 7.60
N LYS A 53 -19.15 -10.16 8.36
CA LYS A 53 -18.01 -10.03 9.29
C LYS A 53 -16.65 -9.84 8.60
N TYR A 54 -16.48 -10.44 7.43
CA TYR A 54 -15.33 -10.33 6.53
C TYR A 54 -15.83 -9.92 5.15
N LEU A 55 -14.95 -9.61 4.20
CA LEU A 55 -15.35 -9.05 2.90
C LEU A 55 -16.29 -9.95 2.08
N VAL A 56 -16.28 -11.26 2.32
CA VAL A 56 -17.10 -12.23 1.56
C VAL A 56 -17.78 -13.20 2.52
N GLY A 57 -18.42 -12.69 3.57
CA GLY A 57 -19.20 -13.48 4.53
C GLY A 57 -18.58 -13.58 5.91
N ASP A 58 -18.83 -14.69 6.60
CA ASP A 58 -18.46 -14.84 8.02
C ASP A 58 -17.09 -15.47 8.27
N GLU A 59 -16.46 -15.97 7.21
CA GLU A 59 -15.12 -16.57 7.25
C GLU A 59 -14.09 -15.69 6.54
N PHE A 60 -12.84 -15.77 7.00
CA PHE A 60 -11.73 -15.05 6.38
C PHE A 60 -11.30 -15.77 5.09
N THR A 61 -11.25 -15.04 3.98
CA THR A 61 -10.98 -15.58 2.65
C THR A 61 -9.75 -14.93 2.00
N LEU A 62 -9.51 -15.30 0.74
CA LEU A 62 -8.48 -14.66 -0.09
C LEU A 62 -8.75 -13.15 -0.29
N ALA A 63 -10.02 -12.73 -0.33
CA ALA A 63 -10.37 -11.32 -0.47
C ALA A 63 -9.79 -10.49 0.69
N ASP A 64 -9.97 -10.96 1.91
CA ASP A 64 -9.42 -10.32 3.12
C ASP A 64 -7.88 -10.35 3.10
N ALA A 65 -7.28 -11.47 2.71
CA ALA A 65 -5.83 -11.59 2.61
C ALA A 65 -5.20 -10.58 1.63
N MET A 66 -5.90 -10.25 0.55
CA MET A 66 -5.46 -9.25 -0.43
C MET A 66 -5.76 -7.81 0.01
N PHE A 67 -6.84 -7.60 0.76
CA PHE A 67 -7.26 -6.27 1.20
C PHE A 67 -6.44 -5.75 2.38
N VAL A 68 -6.09 -6.62 3.34
CA VAL A 68 -5.35 -6.24 4.56
C VAL A 68 -4.03 -5.52 4.29
N PRO A 69 -3.19 -5.92 3.32
CA PRO A 69 -1.99 -5.16 2.95
C PRO A 69 -2.24 -3.69 2.59
N ILE A 70 -3.41 -3.35 2.04
CA ILE A 70 -3.78 -1.97 1.71
C ILE A 70 -3.97 -1.18 3.01
N LEU A 71 -4.74 -1.70 3.97
CA LEU A 71 -4.97 -1.07 5.28
C LEU A 71 -3.66 -0.91 6.07
N VAL A 72 -2.78 -1.92 6.01
CA VAL A 72 -1.45 -1.86 6.61
C VAL A 72 -0.63 -0.72 6.02
N ARG A 73 -0.67 -0.53 4.70
CA ARG A 73 0.08 0.55 4.05
C ARG A 73 -0.44 1.93 4.44
N ILE A 74 -1.75 2.09 4.56
CA ILE A 74 -2.40 3.32 5.05
C ILE A 74 -1.93 3.62 6.48
N THR A 75 -2.02 2.66 7.41
CA THR A 75 -1.49 2.82 8.78
C THR A 75 0.00 3.16 8.79
N LEU A 76 0.79 2.53 7.91
CA LEU A 76 2.22 2.84 7.84
C LEU A 76 2.48 4.28 7.41
N LEU A 77 1.67 4.85 6.53
CA LEU A 77 1.78 6.24 6.10
C LEU A 77 1.19 7.23 7.13
N ASP A 78 0.75 6.74 8.30
CA ASP A 78 0.08 7.52 9.33
C ASP A 78 -1.21 8.21 8.81
N LEU A 79 -1.91 7.55 7.87
CA LEU A 79 -3.16 8.03 7.25
C LEU A 79 -4.41 7.27 7.76
N GLU A 80 -4.31 6.58 8.90
CA GLU A 80 -5.40 5.75 9.44
C GLU A 80 -6.63 6.60 9.80
N GLU A 81 -6.43 7.83 10.28
CA GLU A 81 -7.55 8.72 10.63
C GLU A 81 -8.38 9.16 9.42
N GLU A 82 -7.70 9.44 8.31
CA GLU A 82 -8.32 9.94 7.08
C GLU A 82 -9.08 8.85 6.31
N TYR A 83 -8.51 7.64 6.26
CA TYR A 83 -9.03 6.58 5.39
C TYR A 83 -9.70 5.43 6.14
N ILE A 84 -9.38 5.18 7.41
CA ILE A 84 -9.89 4.00 8.13
C ILE A 84 -10.84 4.37 9.24
N THR A 85 -10.45 5.22 10.19
CA THR A 85 -11.30 5.48 11.38
C THR A 85 -12.58 6.24 11.05
N CYS A 86 -12.63 6.92 9.90
CA CYS A 86 -13.84 7.55 9.37
C CYS A 86 -14.91 6.54 8.90
N ARG A 87 -14.56 5.25 8.79
CA ARG A 87 -15.41 4.14 8.32
C ARG A 87 -15.53 3.10 9.44
N PRO A 88 -16.58 3.16 10.28
CA PRO A 88 -16.64 2.40 11.52
C PRO A 88 -16.59 0.87 11.34
N LYS A 89 -17.22 0.32 10.30
CA LYS A 89 -17.21 -1.14 10.07
C LYS A 89 -15.84 -1.62 9.63
N MET A 90 -15.17 -0.84 8.80
CA MET A 90 -13.80 -1.07 8.37
C MET A 90 -12.81 -0.94 9.53
N GLU A 91 -13.02 0.03 10.42
CA GLU A 91 -12.21 0.17 11.64
C GLU A 91 -12.36 -1.05 12.56
N GLU A 92 -13.59 -1.53 12.78
CA GLU A 92 -13.88 -2.74 13.55
C GLU A 92 -13.26 -3.99 12.91
N TYR A 93 -13.48 -4.17 11.61
CA TYR A 93 -12.88 -5.23 10.80
C TYR A 93 -11.35 -5.23 10.92
N TYR A 94 -10.72 -4.06 10.83
CA TYR A 94 -9.27 -3.98 10.88
C TYR A 94 -8.74 -4.32 12.29
N LYS A 95 -9.44 -3.89 13.35
CA LYS A 95 -9.16 -4.33 14.74
C LYS A 95 -9.29 -5.85 14.87
N LEU A 96 -10.29 -6.46 14.25
CA LEU A 96 -10.49 -7.92 14.22
C LEU A 96 -9.33 -8.63 13.51
N VAL A 97 -8.92 -8.18 12.32
CA VAL A 97 -7.82 -8.77 11.56
C VAL A 97 -6.50 -8.66 12.31
N LYS A 98 -6.21 -7.52 12.95
CA LYS A 98 -4.97 -7.30 13.73
C LYS A 98 -4.80 -8.33 14.86
N ARG A 99 -5.88 -8.96 15.35
CA ARG A 99 -5.83 -10.00 16.39
C ARG A 99 -5.45 -11.39 15.87
N ARG A 100 -5.43 -11.61 14.55
CA ARG A 100 -5.13 -12.92 13.97
C ARG A 100 -3.66 -13.30 14.20
N PRO A 101 -3.35 -14.56 14.59
CA PRO A 101 -1.95 -15.00 14.74
C PRO A 101 -1.13 -14.81 13.46
N SER A 102 -1.74 -15.04 12.29
CA SER A 102 -1.09 -14.85 10.98
C SER A 102 -0.69 -13.39 10.72
N TYR A 103 -1.48 -12.43 11.22
CA TYR A 103 -1.16 -11.00 11.09
C TYR A 103 0.13 -10.68 11.83
N GLU A 104 0.30 -11.21 13.05
CA GLU A 104 1.51 -10.96 13.82
C GLU A 104 2.75 -11.53 13.13
N VAL A 105 2.65 -12.73 12.58
CA VAL A 105 3.75 -13.40 11.88
C VAL A 105 4.20 -12.62 10.65
N VAL A 106 3.26 -12.14 9.84
CA VAL A 106 3.58 -11.53 8.53
C VAL A 106 3.80 -10.02 8.62
N ILE A 107 3.05 -9.32 9.47
CA ILE A 107 3.00 -7.86 9.50
C ILE A 107 3.55 -7.33 10.84
N GLY A 108 3.01 -7.81 11.96
CA GLY A 108 3.32 -7.29 13.29
C GLY A 108 4.81 -7.26 13.64
N LYS A 109 5.56 -8.32 13.27
CA LYS A 109 7.02 -8.41 13.47
C LYS A 109 7.79 -7.23 12.86
N TYR A 110 7.36 -6.70 11.72
CA TYR A 110 8.10 -5.70 10.96
C TYR A 110 7.66 -4.27 11.25
N PHE A 111 6.40 -4.08 11.63
CA PHE A 111 5.77 -2.77 11.65
C PHE A 111 5.32 -2.28 13.05
N ARG A 112 5.58 -3.04 14.12
CA ARG A 112 5.36 -2.57 15.50
C ARG A 112 6.41 -1.53 15.96
N GLY A 113 5.94 -0.49 16.64
CA GLY A 113 6.77 0.49 17.35
C GLY A 113 7.72 1.26 16.42
N TRP A 114 8.98 1.46 16.86
CA TRP A 114 9.95 2.26 16.11
C TRP A 114 10.39 1.62 14.78
N ARG A 115 10.19 0.30 14.60
CA ARG A 115 10.60 -0.41 13.37
C ARG A 115 9.90 0.12 12.12
N LYS A 116 8.67 0.65 12.23
CA LYS A 116 7.95 1.25 11.09
C LYS A 116 8.71 2.43 10.48
N TYR A 117 9.34 3.27 11.32
CA TYR A 117 10.07 4.44 10.86
C TYR A 117 11.37 4.09 10.14
N ARG A 118 11.96 2.92 10.40
CA ARG A 118 13.16 2.45 9.68
C ARG A 118 12.87 2.27 8.19
N THR A 119 11.66 1.85 7.83
CA THR A 119 11.23 1.68 6.44
C THR A 119 11.11 3.03 5.75
N HIS A 120 10.50 4.02 6.41
CA HIS A 120 10.35 5.37 5.87
C HIS A 120 11.69 6.07 5.72
N LEU A 121 12.56 5.99 6.73
CA LEU A 121 13.85 6.66 6.70
C LEU A 121 14.71 6.20 5.52
N LYS A 122 14.82 4.88 5.31
CA LYS A 122 15.56 4.36 4.14
C LYS A 122 14.99 4.86 2.82
N THR A 123 13.66 4.89 2.71
CA THR A 123 12.98 5.31 1.48
C THR A 123 13.14 6.80 1.26
N LEU A 124 12.93 7.63 2.29
CA LEU A 124 13.14 9.07 2.25
C LEU A 124 14.59 9.41 1.89
N CYS A 125 15.58 8.82 2.57
CA CYS A 125 16.98 9.03 2.24
C CYS A 125 17.29 8.66 0.78
N PHE A 126 16.77 7.53 0.30
CA PHE A 126 16.97 7.10 -1.08
C PHE A 126 16.34 8.07 -2.09
N LEU A 127 15.11 8.53 -1.84
CA LEU A 127 14.41 9.49 -2.68
C LEU A 127 15.09 10.87 -2.65
N SER A 128 15.54 11.35 -1.49
CA SER A 128 16.28 12.61 -1.35
C SER A 128 17.62 12.56 -2.09
N VAL A 129 18.34 11.43 -2.01
CA VAL A 129 19.58 11.23 -2.77
C VAL A 129 19.28 11.23 -4.27
N ARG A 130 18.25 10.49 -4.73
CA ARG A 130 17.84 10.51 -6.14
C ARG A 130 17.48 11.91 -6.62
N SER A 131 16.71 12.66 -5.83
CA SER A 131 16.27 14.01 -6.21
C SER A 131 17.44 15.00 -6.26
N MET A 132 18.39 14.93 -5.32
CA MET A 132 19.56 15.82 -5.28
C MET A 132 20.56 15.57 -6.42
N PHE A 133 20.80 14.30 -6.79
CA PHE A 133 21.80 13.98 -7.81
C PHE A 133 21.27 14.04 -9.25
N GLY A 134 20.00 14.43 -9.45
CA GLY A 134 19.39 14.48 -10.78
C GLY A 134 19.45 13.15 -11.52
N ARG A 135 19.73 12.03 -10.81
CA ARG A 135 19.68 10.67 -11.34
C ARG A 135 18.21 10.25 -11.34
N TYR A 136 17.47 10.89 -12.24
CA TYR A 136 16.24 10.36 -12.78
C TYR A 136 16.63 9.36 -13.85
#